data_AF-A0AAV6WZQ9-F1
#
_entry.id   AF-A0AAV6WZQ9-F1
#
_cell.length_a   1.000
_cell.length_b   1.000
_cell.length_c   1.000
_cell.angle_alpha   90.00
_cell.angle_beta   90.00
_cell.angle_gamma   90.00
#
_symmetry.space_group_name_H-M   'P 1'
#
loop_
_entity.id
_entity.type
_entity.pdbx_description
1 polymer ?
#
loop_
_entity_poly.entity_id
_entity_poly.type
_entity_poly.pdbx_seq_one_letter_code
_entity_poly.pdbx_strand_id
1 'polypeptide(L)'
;MSEMGTGVVGRDSNGACCAWSCRCFPFCGGAEHAELMAAREGVELAIREGWTDVVFEGDNSSVISRFQSLEEDLSALGSLTQYIVLFGAGAGA
;
A
#
# COMPACT_ATOMS: atom_id res chain seq x y z
N MET A 1 -16.22 11.98 -6.59
CA MET A 1 -15.65 10.62 -6.63
C MET A 1 -15.41 10.29 -8.08
N SER A 2 -14.21 9.78 -8.40
CA SER A 2 -13.78 9.40 -9.75
C SER A 2 -13.37 7.94 -9.75
N GLU A 3 -13.42 7.31 -10.92
CA GLU A 3 -12.82 6.00 -11.14
C GLU A 3 -11.30 6.14 -11.06
N MET A 4 -10.65 5.24 -10.32
CA MET A 4 -9.20 5.20 -10.19
C MET A 4 -8.71 3.75 -10.25
N GLY A 5 -7.52 3.55 -10.77
CA GLY A 5 -6.86 2.25 -10.83
C GLY A 5 -5.70 2.18 -9.85
N THR A 6 -5.40 0.98 -9.37
CA THR A 6 -4.15 0.66 -8.68
C THR A 6 -3.36 -0.33 -9.51
N GLY A 7 -2.04 -0.24 -9.40
CA GLY A 7 -1.10 -1.19 -9.96
C GLY A 7 0.00 -1.45 -8.96
N VAL A 8 0.26 -2.72 -8.68
CA VAL A 8 1.30 -3.15 -7.74
C VAL A 8 2.16 -4.21 -8.38
N VAL A 9 3.47 -4.10 -8.18
CA VAL A 9 4.48 -5.05 -8.64
C VAL A 9 5.27 -5.52 -7.44
N GLY A 10 5.32 -6.84 -7.25
CA GLY A 10 6.23 -7.49 -6.33
C GLY A 10 7.50 -7.91 -7.05
N ARG A 11 8.65 -7.62 -6.43
CA ARG A 11 9.97 -7.95 -6.96
C ARG A 11 10.75 -8.79 -5.96
N ASP A 12 11.58 -9.69 -6.47
CA ASP A 12 12.59 -10.36 -5.64
C ASP A 12 13.78 -9.43 -5.34
N SER A 13 14.74 -9.92 -4.56
CA SER A 13 15.95 -9.16 -4.18
C SER A 13 16.90 -8.86 -5.35
N ASN A 14 16.71 -9.49 -6.51
CA ASN A 14 17.44 -9.19 -7.74
C ASN A 14 16.70 -8.17 -8.62
N GLY A 15 15.55 -7.67 -8.16
CA GLY A 15 14.69 -6.76 -8.91
C GLY A 15 13.81 -7.44 -9.96
N ALA A 16 13.77 -8.78 -10.01
CA ALA A 16 12.92 -9.51 -10.95
C ALA A 16 11.46 -9.46 -10.50
N CYS A 17 10.54 -9.13 -11.42
CA CYS A 17 9.11 -9.15 -11.15
C CYS A 17 8.65 -10.61 -10.92
N CYS A 18 8.10 -10.88 -9.74
CA CYS A 18 7.64 -12.21 -9.34
C CYS A 18 6.12 -12.28 -9.13
N ALA A 19 5.45 -11.14 -8.88
CA ALA A 19 3.98 -11.07 -8.82
C ALA A 19 3.47 -9.66 -9.15
N TRP A 20 2.20 -9.53 -9.50
CA TRP A 20 1.56 -8.24 -9.72
C TRP A 20 0.05 -8.28 -9.42
N SER A 21 -0.54 -7.11 -9.20
CA SER A 21 -1.98 -6.92 -9.04
C SER A 21 -2.40 -5.60 -9.66
N CYS A 22 -3.53 -5.59 -10.37
CA CYS A 22 -4.16 -4.38 -10.88
C CYS A 22 -5.65 -4.42 -10.57
N ARG A 23 -6.20 -3.35 -10.01
CA ARG A 23 -7.64 -3.23 -9.75
C ARG A 23 -8.15 -1.85 -10.16
N CYS A 24 -9.39 -1.79 -10.63
CA CYS A 24 -10.11 -0.55 -10.87
C CYS A 24 -11.18 -0.38 -9.78
N PHE A 25 -11.25 0.81 -9.21
CA PHE A 25 -12.21 1.16 -8.17
C PHE A 25 -13.21 2.17 -8.74
N PRO A 26 -14.53 1.87 -8.70
CA PRO A 26 -15.55 2.77 -9.21
C PRO A 26 -15.69 4.04 -8.38
N PHE A 27 -15.24 4.00 -7.12
CA PHE A 27 -15.32 5.12 -6.19
C PHE A 27 -14.00 5.30 -5.46
N CYS A 28 -13.27 6.36 -5.81
CA CYS A 28 -12.11 6.80 -5.05
C CYS A 28 -12.30 8.25 -4.55
N GLY A 29 -11.75 8.52 -3.37
CA GLY A 29 -11.84 9.81 -2.67
C GLY A 29 -10.88 10.87 -3.18
N GLY A 30 -9.96 10.51 -4.09
CA GLY A 30 -8.91 11.36 -4.61
C GLY A 30 -7.60 10.59 -4.75
N ALA A 31 -6.55 11.25 -5.25
CA ALA A 31 -5.27 10.60 -5.53
C ALA A 31 -4.66 9.95 -4.27
N GLU A 32 -4.65 10.65 -3.13
CA GLU A 32 -4.10 10.10 -1.88
C GLU A 32 -4.83 8.82 -1.42
N HIS A 33 -6.15 8.77 -1.60
CA HIS A 33 -6.92 7.55 -1.30
C HIS A 33 -6.56 6.42 -2.29
N ALA A 34 -6.35 6.73 -3.58
CA ALA A 34 -5.92 5.73 -4.56
C ALA A 34 -4.54 5.16 -4.24
N GLU A 35 -3.60 5.99 -3.80
CA GLU A 35 -2.27 5.56 -3.38
C GLU A 35 -2.32 4.66 -2.15
N LEU A 36 -3.14 4.98 -1.14
CA LEU A 36 -3.35 4.09 0.00
C LEU A 36 -4.02 2.78 -0.41
N MET A 37 -4.95 2.82 -1.36
CA MET A 37 -5.54 1.60 -1.91
C MET A 37 -4.49 0.75 -2.64
N ALA A 38 -3.55 1.36 -3.37
CA ALA A 38 -2.44 0.65 -4.00
C ALA A 38 -1.52 0.00 -2.95
N ALA A 39 -1.17 0.72 -1.88
CA ALA A 39 -0.39 0.19 -0.78
C ALA A 39 -1.09 -1.01 -0.10
N ARG A 40 -2.41 -0.90 0.15
CA ARG A 40 -3.22 -2.02 0.65
C ARG A 40 -3.19 -3.22 -0.29
N GLU A 41 -3.34 -3.02 -1.60
CA GLU A 41 -3.24 -4.11 -2.57
C GLU A 41 -1.86 -4.78 -2.54
N GLY A 42 -0.79 -4.03 -2.26
CA GLY A 42 0.53 -4.60 -2.05
C GLY A 42 0.66 -5.45 -0.80
N VAL A 43 0.01 -5.05 0.30
CA VAL A 43 -0.09 -5.87 1.52
C VAL A 43 -0.86 -7.16 1.23
N GLU A 44 -2.02 -7.06 0.57
CA GLU A 44 -2.82 -8.23 0.19
C GLU A 44 -2.03 -9.17 -0.75
N LEU A 45 -1.24 -8.61 -1.67
CA LEU A 45 -0.35 -9.38 -2.54
C LEU A 45 0.72 -10.11 -1.73
N ALA A 46 1.44 -9.42 -0.85
CA ALA A 46 2.47 -10.02 0.00
C ALA A 46 1.93 -11.16 0.86
N ILE A 47 0.75 -10.97 1.49
CA ILE A 47 0.08 -12.01 2.26
C ILE A 47 -0.26 -13.22 1.39
N ARG A 48 -0.81 -12.99 0.19
CA ARG A 48 -1.19 -14.06 -0.73
C ARG A 48 0.01 -14.89 -1.21
N GLU A 49 1.13 -14.23 -1.49
CA GLU A 49 2.37 -14.89 -1.93
C GLU A 49 3.20 -15.45 -0.75
N GLY A 50 2.80 -15.20 0.50
CA GLY A 50 3.47 -15.68 1.70
C GLY A 50 4.79 -14.97 2.00
N TRP A 51 4.95 -13.72 1.56
CA TRP A 51 6.15 -12.93 1.82
C TRP A 51 6.10 -12.32 3.23
N THR A 52 7.14 -12.61 4.02
CA THR A 52 7.23 -12.18 5.42
C THR A 52 8.19 -11.01 5.64
N ASP A 53 9.07 -10.75 4.66
CA ASP A 53 10.03 -9.66 4.65
C ASP A 53 9.89 -8.96 3.30
N VAL A 54 9.26 -7.79 3.31
CA VAL A 54 8.91 -7.01 2.13
C VAL A 54 9.35 -5.58 2.34
N VAL A 55 9.64 -4.84 1.28
CA VAL A 55 9.85 -3.39 1.35
C VAL A 55 8.78 -2.73 0.50
N PHE A 56 8.00 -1.85 1.10
CA PHE A 56 7.01 -1.05 0.39
C PHE A 56 7.67 0.20 -0.20
N GLU A 57 7.57 0.36 -1.52
CA GLU A 57 8.04 1.52 -2.25
C GLU A 57 6.85 2.24 -2.92
N GLY A 58 6.88 3.57 -2.92
CA GLY A 58 5.87 4.41 -3.58
C GLY A 58 6.40 5.82 -3.80
N ASP A 59 5.83 6.55 -4.74
CA ASP A 59 6.25 7.91 -5.12
C ASP A 59 5.50 9.02 -4.37
N ASN A 60 4.43 8.67 -3.65
CA ASN A 60 3.65 9.62 -2.88
C ASN A 60 4.23 9.85 -1.48
N SER A 61 4.99 10.93 -1.34
CA SER A 61 5.64 11.30 -0.06
C SER A 61 4.66 11.53 1.09
N SER A 62 3.44 12.02 0.83
CA SER A 62 2.40 12.19 1.86
C SER A 62 1.98 10.84 2.43
N VAL A 63 1.73 9.85 1.57
CA VAL A 63 1.38 8.48 1.99
C VAL A 63 2.52 7.81 2.75
N ILE A 64 3.76 7.92 2.26
CA ILE A 64 4.93 7.37 2.97
C ILE A 64 5.08 8.03 4.35
N SER A 65 4.91 9.34 4.45
CA SER A 65 4.99 10.05 5.74
C SER A 65 3.90 9.62 6.73
N ARG A 66 2.69 9.30 6.24
CA ARG A 66 1.60 8.77 7.08
C ARG A 66 1.98 7.43 7.72
N PHE A 67 2.64 6.54 6.98
CA PHE A 67 3.08 5.25 7.51
C PHE A 67 4.17 5.35 8.57
N GLN A 68 4.96 6.43 8.52
CA GLN A 68 6.06 6.70 9.45
C GLN A 68 5.62 7.51 10.67
N SER A 69 4.40 8.05 10.67
CA SER A 69 3.85 8.81 11.79
C SER A 69 3.63 7.91 13.01
N LEU A 70 4.07 8.38 14.18
CA LEU A 70 3.75 7.76 15.47
C LEU A 70 2.42 8.28 16.05
N GLU A 71 1.87 9.34 15.45
CA GLU A 71 0.58 9.90 15.86
C GLU A 71 -0.57 9.15 15.19
N GLU A 72 -1.67 9.02 15.91
CA GLU A 72 -2.89 8.40 15.40
C GLU A 72 -3.51 9.26 14.28
N ASP A 73 -3.70 8.65 13.10
CA ASP A 73 -4.39 9.28 11.98
C ASP A 73 -5.91 9.22 12.20
N LEU A 74 -6.49 10.32 12.66
CA LEU A 74 -7.95 10.45 12.89
C LEU A 74 -8.73 10.88 11.63
N SER A 75 -8.09 10.93 10.46
CA SER A 75 -8.75 11.28 9.21
C SER A 75 -9.63 10.14 8.68
N ALA A 76 -10.43 10.42 7.65
CA ALA A 76 -11.21 9.39 6.96
C ALA A 76 -10.34 8.26 6.35
N LEU A 77 -9.04 8.49 6.20
CA LEU A 77 -8.07 7.53 5.66
C LEU A 77 -7.34 6.75 6.75
N GLY A 78 -7.48 7.14 8.03
CA GLY A 78 -6.70 6.58 9.13
C GLY A 78 -6.86 5.08 9.31
N SER A 79 -8.08 4.56 9.17
CA SER A 79 -8.34 3.11 9.25
C SER A 79 -7.61 2.31 8.16
N LEU A 80 -7.47 2.89 6.96
CA LEU A 80 -6.75 2.28 5.85
C LEU A 80 -5.24 2.35 6.09
N THR A 81 -4.73 3.50 6.55
CA THR A 81 -3.34 3.67 6.99
C THR A 81 -2.97 2.64 8.05
N GLN A 82 -3.79 2.49 9.09
CA GLN A 82 -3.55 1.56 10.20
C GLN A 82 -3.52 0.09 9.73
N TYR A 83 -4.41 -0.30 8.81
CA TYR A 83 -4.37 -1.63 8.20
C TYR A 83 -3.03 -1.88 7.51
N ILE A 84 -2.57 -0.93 6.70
CA ILE A 84 -1.32 -1.05 5.94
C ILE A 84 -0.12 -1.13 6.87
N VAL A 85 -0.07 -0.30 7.93
CA VAL A 85 1.02 -0.35 8.90
C VAL A 85 1.02 -1.68 9.66
N LEU A 86 -0.15 -2.15 10.13
CA LEU A 86 -0.25 -3.37 10.92
C LEU A 86 0.15 -4.63 10.13
N PHE A 87 -0.28 -4.72 8.87
CA PHE A 87 -0.10 -5.92 8.04
C PHE A 87 1.06 -5.81 7.05
N GLY A 88 1.52 -4.59 6.77
CA GLY A 88 2.72 -4.31 5.99
C GLY A 88 4.00 -4.32 6.82
N ALA A 89 3.93 -4.16 8.14
CA ALA A 89 5.06 -4.27 9.06
C ALA A 89 5.52 -5.73 9.29
N GLY A 90 5.99 -6.36 8.21
CA GLY A 90 7.18 -7.23 8.22
C GLY A 90 8.37 -6.54 7.53
N ALA A 91 8.24 -5.24 7.28
CA ALA A 91 9.05 -4.42 6.39
C ALA A 91 9.91 -3.41 7.18
N GLY A 92 11.08 -3.85 7.66
CA GLY A 92 12.13 -2.95 8.16
C GLY A 92 11.96 -2.45 9.60
N ALA A 93 12.57 -3.19 10.53
CA ALA A 93 13.30 -2.61 11.67
C ALA A 93 14.72 -3.20 11.67
#